data_AF-A0A7U2R9X2-F1
#
_entry.id   AF-A0A7U2R9X2-F1
#
_cell.length_a   1.000
_cell.length_b   1.000
_cell.length_c   1.000
_cell.angle_alpha   90.00
_cell.angle_beta   90.00
_cell.angle_gamma   90.00
#
_symmetry.space_group_name_H-M   'P 1'
#
loop_
_entity.id
_entity.type
_entity.pdbx_description
1 polymer ?
#
loop_
_entity_poly.entity_id
_entity_poly.type
_entity_poly.pdbx_seq_one_letter_code
_entity_poly.pdbx_strand_id
1 'polypeptide(L)'
;MGYYLKKDEKELHLPAAFLIKLGYMSFEFLKSNVSIGDKYTLIQEKNNLQDKYGRSLDYLILKDGRVLNEIMIKNAFAKPYNDVFFFEMLPILKMEFTS
;
A
#
# COMPACT_ATOMS: atom_id res chain seq x y z
N MET A 1 6.66 22.98 1.91
CA MET A 1 5.58 21.98 1.68
C MET A 1 5.24 21.73 0.19
N GLY A 2 5.95 22.29 -0.82
CA GLY A 2 5.43 22.30 -2.20
C GLY A 2 6.31 21.74 -3.33
N TYR A 3 7.48 21.15 -3.05
CA TYR A 3 8.37 20.66 -4.11
C TYR A 3 7.87 19.35 -4.73
N TYR A 4 7.48 18.37 -3.90
CA TYR A 4 7.03 17.05 -4.36
C TYR A 4 5.69 17.11 -5.10
N LEU A 5 4.71 17.88 -4.58
CA LEU A 5 3.41 18.09 -5.25
C LEU A 5 3.53 18.70 -6.65
N LYS A 6 4.45 19.67 -6.84
CA LYS A 6 4.72 20.27 -8.15
C LYS A 6 5.38 19.28 -9.13
N LYS A 7 6.18 18.35 -8.61
CA LYS A 7 6.79 17.28 -9.41
C LYS A 7 5.71 16.28 -9.87
N ASP A 8 4.86 15.85 -8.95
CA ASP A 8 3.78 14.90 -9.24
C ASP A 8 2.75 15.49 -10.22
N GLU A 9 2.40 16.77 -10.08
CA GLU A 9 1.54 17.49 -11.01
C GLU A 9 2.13 17.54 -12.44
N LYS A 10 3.46 17.70 -12.55
CA LYS A 10 4.17 17.71 -13.83
C LYS A 10 4.27 16.32 -14.46
N GLU A 11 4.49 15.28 -13.65
CA GLU A 11 4.63 13.89 -14.12
C GLU A 11 3.28 13.26 -14.50
N LEU A 12 2.22 13.56 -13.75
CA LEU A 12 0.89 12.98 -13.95
C LEU A 12 -0.01 13.85 -14.82
N HIS A 13 0.41 15.08 -15.13
CA HIS A 13 -0.42 16.09 -15.82
C HIS A 13 -1.78 16.31 -15.13
N LEU A 14 -1.83 16.18 -13.81
CA LEU A 14 -3.03 16.35 -12.99
C LEU A 14 -2.87 17.52 -12.03
N PRO A 15 -3.92 18.35 -11.84
CA PRO A 15 -3.87 19.45 -10.88
C PRO A 15 -3.53 18.97 -9.47
N ALA A 16 -2.65 19.68 -8.76
CA ALA A 16 -2.25 19.33 -7.39
C ALA A 16 -3.45 19.16 -6.43
N ALA A 17 -4.49 20.00 -6.57
CA ALA A 17 -5.71 19.89 -5.77
C ALA A 17 -6.46 18.56 -6.00
N PHE A 18 -6.41 18.03 -7.23
CA PHE A 18 -7.01 16.75 -7.56
C PHE A 18 -6.19 15.58 -6.98
N LEU A 19 -4.85 15.65 -7.03
CA LEU A 19 -3.96 14.67 -6.38
C LEU A 19 -4.20 14.60 -4.86
N ILE A 20 -4.34 15.76 -4.22
CA ILE A 20 -4.69 15.84 -2.79
C ILE A 20 -6.04 15.16 -2.52
N LYS A 21 -7.05 15.42 -3.36
CA LYS A 21 -8.37 14.79 -3.25
C LYS A 21 -8.28 13.26 -3.37
N LEU A 22 -7.50 12.75 -4.33
CA LEU A 22 -7.27 11.31 -4.48
C LEU A 22 -6.58 10.72 -3.25
N GLY A 23 -5.60 11.43 -2.67
CA GLY A 23 -4.96 11.04 -1.42
C GLY A 23 -5.94 10.91 -0.25
N TYR A 24 -6.85 11.88 -0.10
CA TYR A 24 -7.91 11.79 0.91
C TYR A 24 -8.87 10.62 0.66
N MET A 25 -9.26 10.38 -0.60
CA MET A 25 -10.12 9.23 -0.92
C MET A 25 -9.44 7.90 -0.60
N SER A 26 -8.16 7.75 -0.90
CA SER A 26 -7.35 6.57 -0.53
C SER A 26 -7.28 6.38 0.98
N PHE A 27 -7.10 7.47 1.75
CA PHE A 27 -7.08 7.44 3.21
C PHE A 27 -8.43 7.04 3.83
N GLU A 28 -9.54 7.58 3.32
CA GLU A 28 -10.88 7.22 3.80
C GLU A 28 -11.21 5.76 3.47
N PHE A 29 -10.80 5.27 2.29
CA PHE A 29 -10.95 3.86 1.93
C PHE A 29 -10.13 2.94 2.84
N LEU A 30 -8.89 3.32 3.16
CA LEU A 30 -8.06 2.59 4.12
C LEU A 30 -8.77 2.48 5.48
N LYS A 31 -9.28 3.60 6.00
CA LYS A 31 -10.02 3.65 7.26
C LYS A 31 -11.28 2.79 7.24
N SER A 32 -12.01 2.71 6.13
CA SER A 32 -13.20 1.86 6.05
C SER A 32 -12.87 0.36 6.04
N ASN A 33 -11.65 -0.02 5.64
CA ASN A 33 -11.21 -1.43 5.58
C ASN A 33 -10.50 -1.90 6.85
N VAL A 34 -10.08 -0.98 7.73
CA VAL A 34 -9.26 -1.27 8.91
C VAL A 34 -9.90 -0.63 10.15
N SER A 35 -10.31 -1.46 11.10
CA SER A 35 -10.79 -0.99 12.41
C SER A 35 -9.66 -0.95 13.44
N ILE A 36 -9.59 0.11 14.24
CA ILE A 36 -8.64 0.22 15.36
C ILE A 36 -9.04 -0.82 16.42
N GLY A 37 -8.11 -1.70 16.79
CA GLY A 37 -8.33 -2.75 17.79
C GLY A 37 -8.58 -4.15 17.21
N ASP A 38 -8.74 -4.28 15.90
CA ASP A 38 -8.78 -5.58 15.23
C ASP A 38 -7.37 -6.24 15.24
N LYS A 39 -7.33 -7.57 15.23
CA LYS A 39 -6.08 -8.32 15.09
C LYS A 39 -5.68 -8.36 13.61
N TYR A 40 -4.46 -7.96 13.35
CA TYR A 40 -3.85 -8.00 12.03
C TYR A 40 -2.54 -8.80 12.08
N THR A 41 -2.23 -9.47 10.99
CA THR A 41 -0.94 -10.13 10.83
C THR A 41 -0.05 -9.23 9.99
N LEU A 42 1.17 -8.98 10.45
CA LEU A 42 2.20 -8.26 9.71
C LEU A 42 3.18 -9.28 9.14
N ILE A 43 3.46 -9.18 7.85
CA ILE A 43 4.51 -9.96 7.18
C ILE A 43 5.57 -9.01 6.67
N GLN A 44 6.81 -9.32 7.03
CA GLN A 44 7.98 -8.56 6.63
C GLN A 44 8.83 -9.36 5.65
N GLU A 45 9.41 -8.70 4.65
CA GLU A 45 10.33 -9.36 3.73
C GLU A 45 11.70 -9.61 4.38
N LYS A 46 12.25 -10.82 4.20
CA LYS A 46 13.53 -11.23 4.82
C LYS A 46 14.71 -10.31 4.47
N ASN A 47 14.71 -9.74 3.27
CA ASN A 47 15.84 -8.96 2.72
C ASN A 47 15.59 -7.45 2.67
N ASN A 48 14.41 -6.97 3.09
CA ASN A 48 14.03 -5.56 2.98
C ASN A 48 13.23 -5.11 4.21
N LEU A 49 13.89 -5.23 5.37
CA LEU A 49 13.24 -5.07 6.68
C LEU A 49 12.86 -3.61 6.96
N GLN A 50 13.74 -2.66 6.63
CA GLN A 50 13.54 -1.25 6.98
C GLN A 50 13.92 -0.34 5.82
N ASP A 51 13.21 0.77 5.70
CA ASP A 51 13.60 1.84 4.80
C ASP A 51 14.85 2.60 5.33
N LYS A 52 15.38 3.51 4.52
CA LYS A 52 16.52 4.38 4.87
C LYS A 52 16.26 5.32 6.07
N TYR A 53 15.02 5.38 6.55
CA TYR A 53 14.59 6.17 7.70
C TYR A 53 14.30 5.29 8.93
N GLY A 54 14.56 3.98 8.86
CA GLY A 54 14.35 3.03 9.95
C GLY A 54 12.91 2.58 10.14
N ARG A 55 12.04 2.77 9.14
CA ARG A 55 10.64 2.33 9.20
C ARG A 55 10.51 0.90 8.67
N SER A 56 9.78 0.05 9.38
CA SER A 56 9.49 -1.31 8.92
C SER A 56 8.66 -1.30 7.63
N LEU A 57 9.01 -2.19 6.71
CA LEU A 57 8.28 -2.43 5.46
C LEU A 57 7.50 -3.74 5.57
N ASP A 58 6.24 -3.63 5.97
CA ASP A 58 5.37 -4.76 6.26
C ASP A 58 4.15 -4.80 5.32
N TYR A 59 3.71 -6.01 4.98
CA TYR A 59 2.41 -6.29 4.39
C TYR A 59 1.40 -6.57 5.51
N LEU A 60 0.25 -5.89 5.45
CA LEU A 60 -0.82 -6.09 6.41
C LEU A 60 -1.83 -7.11 5.88
N ILE A 61 -2.07 -8.16 6.67
CA ILE A 61 -3.12 -9.14 6.43
C ILE A 61 -4.27 -8.91 7.42
N LEU A 62 -5.46 -8.77 6.86
CA LEU A 62 -6.71 -8.65 7.58
C LEU A 62 -7.11 -10.00 8.20
N LYS A 63 -7.95 -9.97 9.22
CA LYS A 63 -8.46 -11.16 9.93
C LYS A 63 -9.12 -12.22 9.02
N ASP A 64 -9.58 -11.81 7.84
CA ASP A 64 -10.21 -12.67 6.85
C ASP A 64 -9.21 -13.27 5.83
N GLY A 65 -7.91 -13.05 6.05
CA GLY A 65 -6.83 -13.53 5.18
C GLY A 65 -6.57 -12.65 3.95
N ARG A 66 -7.30 -11.55 3.76
CA ARG A 66 -7.02 -10.64 2.65
C ARG A 66 -5.83 -9.73 2.96
N VAL A 67 -4.98 -9.51 1.96
CA VAL A 67 -3.85 -8.57 2.05
C VAL A 67 -4.33 -7.16 1.74
N LEU A 68 -4.17 -6.22 2.67
CA LEU A 68 -4.63 -4.85 2.51
C LEU A 68 -3.96 -4.14 1.32
N ASN A 69 -2.66 -4.32 1.14
CA ASN A 69 -1.92 -3.70 0.03
C ASN A 69 -2.51 -4.11 -1.33
N GLU A 70 -2.95 -5.36 -1.47
CA GLU A 70 -3.63 -5.81 -2.68
C GLU A 70 -4.99 -5.14 -2.88
N ILE A 71 -5.78 -5.01 -1.80
CA ILE A 71 -7.09 -4.34 -1.87
C ILE A 71 -6.91 -2.90 -2.34
N MET A 72 -5.90 -2.20 -1.79
CA MET A 72 -5.59 -0.82 -2.18
C MET A 72 -5.22 -0.72 -3.67
N ILE A 73 -4.38 -1.62 -4.17
CA ILE A 73 -3.95 -1.63 -5.58
C ILE A 73 -5.12 -2.00 -6.52
N LYS A 74 -5.89 -3.04 -6.20
CA LYS A 74 -7.03 -3.50 -7.00
C LYS A 74 -8.12 -2.43 -7.14
N ASN A 75 -8.28 -1.57 -6.12
CA ASN A 75 -9.22 -0.46 -6.15
C ASN A 75 -8.60 0.85 -6.66
N ALA A 76 -7.41 0.80 -7.26
CA ALA A 76 -6.68 1.95 -7.80
C ALA A 76 -6.38 3.06 -6.77
N PHE A 77 -6.33 2.71 -5.48
CA PHE A 77 -5.97 3.63 -4.39
C PHE A 77 -4.48 3.60 -4.03
N ALA A 78 -3.72 2.67 -4.61
CA ALA A 78 -2.27 2.59 -4.48
C ALA A 78 -1.63 2.09 -5.78
N LYS A 79 -0.35 2.43 -5.98
CA LYS A 79 0.50 1.92 -7.05
C LYS A 79 1.57 1.01 -6.43
N PRO A 80 1.92 -0.14 -7.05
CA PRO A 80 3.07 -0.92 -6.62
C PRO A 80 4.36 -0.07 -6.67
N TYR A 81 5.24 -0.28 -5.69
CA TYR A 81 6.50 0.45 -5.59
C TYR A 81 7.47 0.13 -6.74
N ASN A 82 7.43 -1.10 -7.24
CA ASN A 82 8.14 -1.55 -8.43
C ASN A 82 7.24 -2.51 -9.21
N ASP A 83 7.29 -2.46 -10.55
CA ASP A 83 6.46 -3.32 -11.41
C ASP A 83 6.77 -4.82 -11.22
N VAL A 84 8.00 -5.15 -10.78
CA VAL A 84 8.48 -6.51 -10.53
C VAL A 84 8.00 -7.09 -9.19
N PHE A 85 7.93 -6.27 -8.14
CA PHE A 85 7.64 -6.72 -6.78
C PHE A 85 6.20 -7.24 -6.60
N PHE A 86 5.27 -6.76 -7.42
CA PHE A 86 3.86 -7.14 -7.31
C PHE A 86 3.59 -8.57 -7.83
N PHE A 87 4.29 -9.02 -8.87
CA PHE A 87 3.98 -10.30 -9.54
C PHE A 87 4.55 -11.53 -8.81
N GLU A 88 5.69 -11.38 -8.14
CA GLU A 88 6.38 -12.51 -7.47
C GLU A 88 5.81 -12.82 -6.08
N MET A 89 5.35 -11.81 -5.33
CA MET A 89 4.87 -12.00 -3.95
C MET A 89 3.39 -12.39 -3.85
N LEU A 90 2.56 -12.02 -4.84
CA LEU A 90 1.12 -12.35 -4.88
C LEU A 90 0.83 -13.87 -4.85
N PRO A 91 1.59 -14.72 -5.56
CA PRO A 91 1.46 -16.17 -5.45
C PRO A 91 2.01 -16.74 -4.13
N ILE A 92 3.14 -16.20 -3.64
CA ILE A 92 3.83 -16.71 -2.44
C ILE A 92 3.00 -16.45 -1.18
N LEU A 93 2.45 -15.24 -1.05
CA LEU A 93 1.52 -14.86 0.04
C LEU A 93 0.19 -15.62 -0.03
N LYS A 94 -0.14 -16.30 -1.13
CA LYS A 94 -1.31 -17.19 -1.17
C LYS A 94 -0.94 -18.61 -0.78
N MET A 95 0.23 -19.10 -1.20
CA MET A 95 0.70 -20.46 -0.92
C MET A 95 0.98 -20.69 0.57
N GLU A 96 1.55 -19.72 1.29
CA GLU A 96 1.84 -19.85 2.73
C GLU A 96 0.58 -19.90 3.61
N PHE A 97 -0.58 -19.49 3.08
CA PHE A 97 -1.86 -19.47 3.81
C PHE A 97 -2.80 -20.63 3.47
N THR A 98 -2.44 -21.47 2.49
CA THR A 98 -3.17 -22.69 2.12
C THR A 98 -2.51 -23.98 2.60
N SER A 99 -1.52 -23.90 3.49
CA SER A 99 -0.78 -25.05 4.02
C SER A 99 -1.08 -25.32 5.50
#